data_AF-A0A8S2QCM2-F1
#
_entry.id   AF-A0A8S2QCM2-F1
#
_cell.length_a   1.000
_cell.length_b   1.000
_cell.length_c   1.000
_cell.angle_alpha   90.00
_cell.angle_beta   90.00
_cell.angle_gamma   90.00
#
_symmetry.space_group_name_H-M   'P 1'
#
loop_
_entity.id
_entity.type
_entity.pdbx_description
1 polymer ?
#
loop_
_entity_poly.entity_id
_entity_poly.type
_entity_poly.pdbx_seq_one_letter_code
_entity_poly.pdbx_strand_id
1 'polypeptide(L)'
;MVRYSIKRLIKTIIFLIIVIVVFKNLSSSSHESDVKKLNFKSKSSTIFIFSLYPSKNIQRLILFLNELRLSYIQYRKINETLYNDVKIHLPSIIILDHIPTSAFYNFINQYHIALLIFLNSKCQMCTSIKYSQMIYSNASYETIDFSREALKPITLTTKSPFKINQPNKLIKLLRFEKVLPYFFHYYGPTDQCVGLPIDQNDLTSTIIYVENKVTSEKINLITIAKEKQIYLSECLYHNWFIWPLLMDVLRYLSSDTYDYYGLNRHIQIDIDDMFLGGKSHDRLKLDDIQELLRSQSFIQNYISNFRYRLGFSGYYYNSGNDDESQGDRLLINEKDKFVWFHHTWKHEKLTNVHDRISLISSIETNLAFAQKYKLPLDRNYAVAPHHSGIYPINPIIYDIWPRIMNFTVTSTENYPYHFMLSSERRGFIYKGLSVLPRQSCSLYTTTRNYTNYPNGSHRLEQYLMGGKLFRTILTNP
;
A
#
# COMPACT_ATOMS: atom_id res chain seq x y z
N MET A 1 4.07 -21.81 -13.58
CA MET A 1 3.76 -21.22 -12.24
C MET A 1 3.56 -19.70 -12.32
N VAL A 2 4.02 -19.07 -13.39
CA VAL A 2 3.69 -17.69 -13.75
C VAL A 2 2.25 -17.58 -14.30
N ARG A 3 1.64 -18.67 -14.78
CA ARG A 3 0.23 -18.76 -15.19
C ARG A 3 -0.75 -18.39 -14.10
N TYR A 4 -0.44 -18.64 -12.82
CA TYR A 4 -1.35 -18.30 -11.70
C TYR A 4 -0.86 -17.12 -10.85
N SER A 5 0.46 -16.95 -10.71
CA SER A 5 1.07 -15.79 -10.04
C SER A 5 0.83 -14.50 -10.83
N ILE A 6 0.85 -14.58 -12.16
CA ILE A 6 0.52 -13.44 -13.00
C ILE A 6 -0.97 -13.21 -13.12
N LYS A 7 -1.79 -14.26 -13.25
CA LYS A 7 -3.25 -14.15 -13.11
C LYS A 7 -3.67 -13.45 -11.82
N ARG A 8 -2.85 -13.53 -10.76
CA ARG A 8 -3.09 -12.84 -9.48
C ARG A 8 -2.39 -11.51 -9.30
N LEU A 9 -1.20 -11.30 -9.85
CA LEU A 9 -0.60 -9.98 -10.00
C LEU A 9 -1.53 -9.08 -10.81
N ILE A 10 -2.21 -9.64 -11.82
CA ILE A 10 -3.36 -9.02 -12.49
C ILE A 10 -4.46 -8.71 -11.49
N LYS A 11 -4.97 -9.67 -10.69
CA LYS A 11 -6.03 -9.40 -9.68
C LYS A 11 -5.66 -8.28 -8.71
N THR A 12 -4.44 -8.29 -8.21
CA THR A 12 -3.87 -7.26 -7.34
C THR A 12 -3.88 -5.90 -8.01
N ILE A 13 -3.51 -5.87 -9.29
CA ILE A 13 -3.44 -4.62 -10.01
C ILE A 13 -4.85 -4.20 -10.46
N ILE A 14 -5.78 -5.10 -10.83
CA ILE A 14 -7.22 -4.79 -11.09
C ILE A 14 -7.85 -4.12 -9.87
N PHE A 15 -7.53 -4.59 -8.67
CA PHE A 15 -7.98 -3.97 -7.43
C PHE A 15 -7.38 -2.58 -7.24
N LEU A 16 -6.06 -2.42 -7.45
CA LEU A 16 -5.36 -1.13 -7.44
C LEU A 16 -5.94 -0.13 -8.45
N ILE A 17 -6.44 -0.66 -9.54
CA ILE A 17 -7.00 0.00 -10.69
C ILE A 17 -8.40 0.54 -10.42
N ILE A 18 -9.25 -0.26 -9.78
CA ILE A 18 -10.57 0.17 -9.32
C ILE A 18 -10.40 1.31 -8.30
N VAL A 19 -9.37 1.23 -7.45
CA VAL A 19 -8.98 2.32 -6.55
C VAL A 19 -8.55 3.56 -7.35
N ILE A 20 -7.66 3.44 -8.35
CA ILE A 20 -7.19 4.57 -9.18
C ILE A 20 -8.33 5.23 -9.98
N VAL A 21 -9.28 4.45 -10.52
CA VAL A 21 -10.46 4.98 -11.23
C VAL A 21 -11.38 5.78 -10.31
N VAL A 22 -11.53 5.33 -9.05
CA VAL A 22 -12.27 6.07 -8.02
C VAL A 22 -11.57 7.40 -7.67
N PHE A 23 -10.24 7.44 -7.68
CA PHE A 23 -9.47 8.68 -7.46
C PHE A 23 -9.43 9.62 -8.67
N LYS A 24 -9.38 9.09 -9.91
CA LYS A 24 -9.30 9.89 -11.14
C LYS A 24 -10.59 10.64 -11.47
N ASN A 25 -11.75 10.10 -11.09
CA ASN A 25 -13.04 10.79 -11.20
C ASN A 25 -13.24 11.93 -10.16
N LEU A 26 -12.27 12.16 -9.27
CA LEU A 26 -12.28 13.25 -8.27
C LEU A 26 -11.36 14.43 -8.63
N SER A 27 -10.64 14.37 -9.76
CA SER A 27 -9.71 15.40 -10.22
C SER A 27 -9.97 15.82 -11.67
N SER A 28 -10.99 16.65 -11.87
CA SER A 28 -11.08 17.53 -13.05
C SER A 28 -10.95 18.98 -12.59
N SER A 29 -9.72 19.43 -12.40
CA SER A 29 -9.35 20.83 -12.60
C SER A 29 -7.87 20.89 -12.93
N SER A 30 -7.59 21.21 -14.18
CA SER A 30 -6.26 21.46 -14.73
C SER A 30 -5.55 22.59 -13.99
N HIS A 31 -4.30 22.38 -13.60
CA HIS A 31 -3.29 23.43 -13.75
C HIS A 31 -1.90 22.84 -13.96
N GLU A 32 -1.23 23.42 -14.96
CA GLU A 32 0.09 23.10 -15.44
C GLU A 32 1.21 23.43 -14.45
N SER A 33 2.32 22.77 -14.75
CA SER A 33 3.64 22.73 -14.13
C SER A 33 4.22 24.05 -13.63
N ASP A 34 4.80 23.99 -12.42
CA ASP A 34 6.05 24.67 -12.11
C ASP A 34 6.79 23.92 -10.99
N VAL A 35 7.85 23.20 -11.36
CA VAL A 35 8.74 22.51 -10.42
C VAL A 35 9.69 23.55 -9.81
N LYS A 36 9.24 24.26 -8.77
CA LYS A 36 10.12 25.03 -7.89
C LYS A 36 10.62 24.13 -6.76
N LYS A 37 11.95 24.06 -6.61
CA LYS A 37 12.66 23.45 -5.47
C LYS A 37 12.03 23.94 -4.16
N LEU A 38 11.24 23.08 -3.50
CA LEU A 38 10.64 23.33 -2.21
C LEU A 38 11.72 23.20 -1.12
N ASN A 39 12.21 24.35 -0.65
CA ASN A 39 12.86 24.46 0.66
C ASN A 39 11.79 24.14 1.74
N PHE A 40 11.75 22.90 2.22
CA PHE A 40 10.91 22.50 3.35
C PHE A 40 11.40 23.15 4.65
N LYS A 41 10.94 24.37 4.91
CA LYS A 41 10.80 24.90 6.27
C LYS A 41 9.31 24.88 6.62
N SER A 42 8.74 23.70 6.81
CA SER A 42 7.36 23.60 7.30
C SER A 42 7.36 23.85 8.81
N LYS A 43 6.62 24.86 9.28
CA LYS A 43 6.05 24.81 10.63
C LYS A 43 5.22 23.52 10.68
N SER A 44 5.76 22.44 11.26
CA SER A 44 4.97 21.22 11.44
C SER A 44 3.87 21.57 12.43
N SER A 45 2.65 21.69 11.95
CA SER A 45 1.48 21.64 12.80
C SER A 45 1.57 20.35 13.63
N THR A 46 1.63 20.46 14.95
CA THR A 46 1.84 19.29 15.82
C THR A 46 0.49 18.66 16.12
N ILE A 47 0.35 17.36 15.93
CA ILE A 47 -0.85 16.61 16.34
C ILE A 47 -0.70 16.22 17.80
N PHE A 48 -1.72 16.47 18.63
CA PHE A 48 -1.71 16.02 20.01
C PHE A 48 -2.64 14.81 20.13
N ILE A 49 -2.16 13.73 20.73
CA ILE A 49 -2.94 12.51 20.96
C ILE A 49 -3.11 12.33 22.46
N PHE A 50 -4.35 12.26 22.93
CA PHE A 50 -4.66 11.96 24.31
C PHE A 50 -5.44 10.65 24.41
N SER A 51 -4.89 9.74 25.20
CA SER A 51 -5.50 8.45 25.48
C SER A 51 -5.11 7.99 26.89
N LEU A 52 -6.13 7.80 27.75
CA LEU A 52 -5.96 7.28 29.11
C LEU A 52 -5.46 5.84 29.12
N TYR A 53 -5.96 5.04 28.18
CA TYR A 53 -5.53 3.67 27.93
C TYR A 53 -5.44 3.49 26.42
N PRO A 54 -4.25 3.36 25.81
CA PRO A 54 -4.11 3.31 24.36
C PRO A 54 -4.93 2.15 23.79
N SER A 55 -6.14 2.49 23.34
CA SER A 55 -7.04 1.57 22.69
C SER A 55 -6.36 1.00 21.45
N LYS A 56 -6.79 -0.20 21.00
CA LYS A 56 -6.27 -0.79 19.75
C LYS A 56 -6.38 0.21 18.58
N ASN A 57 -7.40 1.06 18.60
CA ASN A 57 -7.64 2.10 17.60
C ASN A 57 -6.60 3.22 17.64
N ILE A 58 -6.28 3.76 18.82
CA ILE A 58 -5.20 4.75 18.96
C ILE A 58 -3.85 4.16 18.57
N GLN A 59 -3.57 2.90 18.92
CA GLN A 59 -2.33 2.24 18.49
C GLN A 59 -2.26 2.10 16.96
N ARG A 60 -3.36 1.68 16.32
CA ARG A 60 -3.47 1.60 14.85
C ARG A 60 -3.32 2.96 14.18
N LEU A 61 -3.91 4.00 14.75
CA LEU A 61 -3.75 5.37 14.29
C LEU A 61 -2.31 5.84 14.40
N ILE A 62 -1.66 5.62 15.54
CA ILE A 62 -0.25 5.98 15.74
C ILE A 62 0.63 5.32 14.67
N LEU A 63 0.43 4.03 14.40
CA LEU A 63 1.13 3.34 13.32
C LEU A 63 0.85 3.99 11.95
N PHE A 64 -0.37 4.46 11.71
CA PHE A 64 -0.72 5.15 10.48
C PHE A 64 -0.11 6.54 10.37
N LEU A 65 -0.11 7.33 11.45
CA LEU A 65 0.57 8.63 11.50
C LEU A 65 2.07 8.48 11.28
N ASN A 66 2.69 7.42 11.84
CA ASN A 66 4.10 7.08 11.59
C ASN A 66 4.37 6.75 10.12
N GLU A 67 3.47 6.00 9.47
CA GLU A 67 3.57 5.71 8.03
C GLU A 67 3.46 6.98 7.18
N LEU A 68 2.58 7.89 7.57
CA LEU A 68 2.41 9.20 6.94
C LEU A 68 3.51 10.20 7.34
N ARG A 69 4.42 9.81 8.24
CA ARG A 69 5.51 10.65 8.79
C ARG A 69 5.00 11.96 9.41
N LEU A 70 3.84 11.90 10.07
CA LEU A 70 3.26 13.03 10.79
C LEU A 70 3.79 13.07 12.22
N SER A 71 4.28 14.24 12.65
CA SER A 71 4.74 14.46 14.02
C SER A 71 3.56 14.58 14.99
N TYR A 72 3.66 13.90 16.13
CA TYR A 72 2.66 13.97 17.18
C TYR A 72 3.29 13.95 18.58
N ILE A 73 2.56 14.48 19.56
CA ILE A 73 2.88 14.38 20.99
C ILE A 73 1.77 13.60 21.68
N GLN A 74 2.15 12.60 22.47
CA GLN A 74 1.18 11.75 23.17
C GLN A 74 1.10 12.09 24.66
N TYR A 75 -0.12 12.29 25.15
CA TYR A 75 -0.44 12.53 26.55
C TYR A 75 -1.24 11.36 27.13
N ARG A 76 -1.00 11.06 28.41
CA ARG A 76 -1.69 9.98 29.17
C ARG A 76 -2.79 10.48 30.10
N LYS A 77 -2.84 11.79 30.38
CA LYS A 77 -3.90 12.42 31.19
C LYS A 77 -4.11 13.87 30.74
N ILE A 78 -5.33 14.38 30.86
CA ILE A 78 -5.61 15.81 30.83
C ILE A 78 -5.21 16.39 32.19
N ASN A 79 -4.19 17.24 32.19
CA ASN A 79 -3.69 17.93 33.38
C ASN A 79 -3.22 19.34 32.99
N GLU A 80 -2.80 20.15 33.98
CA GLU A 80 -2.31 21.51 33.74
C GLU A 80 -1.18 21.58 32.72
N THR A 81 -0.29 20.59 32.68
CA THR A 81 0.77 20.48 31.66
C THR A 81 0.19 20.48 30.25
N LEU A 82 -0.81 19.63 29.97
CA LEU A 82 -1.46 19.60 28.66
C LEU A 82 -2.10 20.96 28.31
N TYR A 83 -2.82 21.58 29.24
CA TYR A 83 -3.43 22.90 28.99
C TYR A 83 -2.38 23.96 28.64
N ASN A 84 -1.23 23.94 29.31
CA ASN A 84 -0.12 24.85 29.02
C ASN A 84 0.53 24.53 27.66
N ASP A 85 0.78 23.25 27.37
CA ASP A 85 1.37 22.83 26.10
C ASP A 85 0.46 23.17 24.91
N VAL A 86 -0.86 23.03 25.06
CA VAL A 86 -1.82 23.44 24.02
C VAL A 86 -1.73 24.95 23.76
N LYS A 87 -1.62 25.77 24.81
CA LYS A 87 -1.45 27.24 24.67
C LYS A 87 -0.13 27.62 24.00
N ILE A 88 0.95 26.90 24.32
CA ILE A 88 2.29 27.18 23.81
C ILE A 88 2.45 26.71 22.36
N HIS A 89 2.01 25.49 22.06
CA HIS A 89 2.27 24.83 20.79
C HIS A 89 1.15 24.98 19.76
N LEU A 90 -0.07 25.32 20.19
CA LEU A 90 -1.25 25.51 19.34
C LEU A 90 -1.40 24.38 18.29
N PRO A 91 -1.61 23.12 18.74
CA PRO A 91 -1.71 21.99 17.82
C PRO A 91 -2.86 22.19 16.83
N SER A 92 -2.68 21.76 15.58
CA SER A 92 -3.74 21.88 14.58
C SER A 92 -4.89 20.90 14.82
N ILE A 93 -4.57 19.75 15.41
CA ILE A 93 -5.49 18.63 15.64
C ILE A 93 -5.20 18.06 17.02
N ILE A 94 -6.26 17.87 17.81
CA ILE A 94 -6.25 17.03 19.01
C ILE A 94 -7.04 15.75 18.73
N ILE A 95 -6.47 14.62 19.12
CA ILE A 95 -7.06 13.30 18.94
C ILE A 95 -7.36 12.68 20.29
N LEU A 96 -8.59 12.20 20.47
CA LEU A 96 -9.10 11.61 21.71
C LEU A 96 -9.64 10.20 21.46
N ASP A 97 -9.64 9.36 22.49
CA ASP A 97 -10.30 8.03 22.45
C ASP A 97 -11.52 7.91 23.38
N HIS A 98 -12.06 9.05 23.80
CA HIS A 98 -13.23 9.18 24.65
C HIS A 98 -13.83 10.58 24.48
N ILE A 99 -15.07 10.75 24.94
CA ILE A 99 -15.75 12.04 24.93
C ILE A 99 -15.10 12.95 25.99
N PRO A 100 -14.59 14.13 25.60
CA PRO A 100 -14.00 15.07 26.56
C PRO A 100 -15.07 15.71 27.43
N THR A 101 -14.66 16.26 28.58
CA THR A 101 -15.54 17.06 29.42
C THR A 101 -15.90 18.39 28.73
N SER A 102 -17.05 18.98 29.07
CA SER A 102 -17.47 20.27 28.53
C SER A 102 -16.44 21.39 28.79
N ALA A 103 -15.71 21.31 29.92
CA ALA A 103 -14.65 22.25 30.24
C ALA A 103 -13.48 22.17 29.26
N PHE A 104 -13.02 20.95 28.93
CA PHE A 104 -11.97 20.75 27.93
C PHE A 104 -12.44 21.17 26.54
N TYR A 105 -13.69 20.85 26.20
CA TYR A 105 -14.29 21.26 24.92
C TYR A 105 -14.31 22.79 24.75
N ASN A 106 -14.79 23.52 25.76
CA ASN A 106 -14.81 24.99 25.75
C ASN A 106 -13.39 25.57 25.63
N PHE A 107 -12.42 24.97 26.33
CA PHE A 107 -11.02 25.37 26.24
C PHE A 107 -10.47 25.21 24.82
N ILE A 108 -10.71 24.07 24.17
CA ILE A 108 -10.23 23.78 22.82
C ILE A 108 -10.87 24.69 21.76
N ASN A 109 -12.18 24.95 21.89
CA ASN A 109 -12.89 25.84 20.97
C ASN A 109 -12.38 27.28 21.04
N GLN A 110 -11.91 27.75 22.21
CA GLN A 110 -11.30 29.07 22.36
C GLN A 110 -10.09 29.28 21.41
N TYR A 111 -9.36 28.22 21.07
CA TYR A 111 -8.18 28.27 20.20
C TYR A 111 -8.47 27.77 18.78
N HIS A 112 -9.74 27.50 18.44
CA HIS A 112 -10.15 26.96 17.12
C HIS A 112 -9.38 25.69 16.70
N ILE A 113 -9.01 24.86 17.67
CA ILE A 113 -8.27 23.63 17.41
C ILE A 113 -9.24 22.54 16.96
N ALA A 114 -8.89 21.81 15.89
CA ALA A 114 -9.71 20.76 15.35
C ALA A 114 -9.67 19.50 16.23
N LEU A 115 -10.80 18.78 16.32
CA LEU A 115 -10.94 17.64 17.23
C LEU A 115 -11.31 16.37 16.47
N LEU A 116 -10.56 15.30 16.71
CA LEU A 116 -10.84 13.96 16.21
C LEU A 116 -11.07 13.00 17.38
N ILE A 117 -12.24 12.41 17.48
CA ILE A 117 -12.62 11.57 18.62
C ILE A 117 -12.93 10.15 18.15
N PHE A 118 -12.19 9.19 18.68
CA PHE A 118 -12.43 7.76 18.46
C PHE A 118 -13.28 7.21 19.60
N LEU A 119 -14.52 6.81 19.32
CA LEU A 119 -15.36 6.16 20.33
C LEU A 119 -15.07 4.66 20.35
N ASN A 120 -14.89 4.12 21.55
CA ASN A 120 -14.56 2.72 21.79
C ASN A 120 -15.63 2.04 22.66
N SER A 121 -15.43 0.76 22.97
CA SER A 121 -16.26 -0.05 23.87
C SER A 121 -16.57 0.53 25.27
N LYS A 122 -15.84 1.54 25.73
CA LYS A 122 -16.11 2.22 27.02
C LYS A 122 -17.11 3.37 26.89
N CYS A 123 -17.56 3.71 25.68
CA CYS A 123 -18.58 4.73 25.46
C CYS A 123 -19.95 4.23 25.94
N GLN A 124 -20.46 4.82 27.02
CA GLN A 124 -21.75 4.42 27.63
C GLN A 124 -22.97 4.71 26.75
N MET A 125 -22.88 5.72 25.87
CA MET A 125 -23.98 6.12 24.98
C MET A 125 -23.92 5.48 23.60
N CYS A 126 -22.92 4.64 23.33
CA CYS A 126 -22.71 4.08 22.02
C CYS A 126 -23.34 2.69 21.88
N THR A 127 -23.75 2.33 20.66
CA THR A 127 -24.42 1.05 20.39
C THR A 127 -23.40 -0.04 20.09
N SER A 128 -23.42 -1.13 20.88
CA SER A 128 -22.61 -2.33 20.57
C SER A 128 -23.27 -3.13 19.46
N ILE A 129 -22.47 -3.53 18.48
CA ILE A 129 -22.91 -4.23 17.27
C ILE A 129 -22.05 -5.48 17.11
N LYS A 130 -22.68 -6.65 16.96
CA LYS A 130 -21.96 -7.88 16.60
C LYS A 130 -21.59 -7.83 15.12
N TYR A 131 -20.40 -8.31 14.77
CA TYR A 131 -20.00 -8.39 13.36
C TYR A 131 -20.95 -9.25 12.51
N SER A 132 -21.56 -10.28 13.10
CA SER A 132 -22.59 -11.10 12.44
C SER A 132 -23.86 -10.34 12.06
N GLN A 133 -24.15 -9.21 12.72
CA GLN A 133 -25.28 -8.34 12.39
C GLN A 133 -24.95 -7.34 11.27
N MET A 134 -23.66 -7.16 10.97
CA MET A 134 -23.22 -6.36 9.84
C MET A 134 -23.39 -7.17 8.56
N ILE A 135 -24.57 -7.09 7.95
CA ILE A 135 -24.86 -7.77 6.68
C ILE A 135 -24.24 -6.95 5.56
N TYR A 136 -23.03 -7.32 5.20
CA TYR A 136 -22.43 -6.94 3.94
C TYR A 136 -22.91 -7.96 2.91
N SER A 137 -23.61 -7.53 1.88
CA SER A 137 -24.08 -8.45 0.84
C SER A 137 -22.91 -9.28 0.33
N ASN A 138 -22.93 -10.59 0.61
CA ASN A 138 -21.97 -11.57 0.14
C ASN A 138 -21.86 -11.43 -1.38
N ALA A 139 -20.77 -10.84 -1.86
CA ALA A 139 -20.30 -11.13 -3.20
C ALA A 139 -19.40 -12.36 -3.09
N SER A 140 -20.00 -13.54 -3.12
CA SER A 140 -19.26 -14.70 -3.62
C SER A 140 -18.94 -14.37 -5.07
N TYR A 141 -17.72 -13.93 -5.34
CA TYR A 141 -17.25 -13.93 -6.72
C TYR A 141 -17.18 -15.39 -7.14
N GLU A 142 -17.81 -15.72 -8.28
CA GLU A 142 -17.26 -16.80 -9.09
C GLU A 142 -15.78 -16.47 -9.26
N THR A 143 -14.92 -17.38 -8.83
CA THR A 143 -13.48 -17.30 -9.07
C THR A 143 -13.29 -16.83 -10.50
N ILE A 144 -12.78 -15.60 -10.71
CA ILE A 144 -12.59 -15.04 -12.07
C ILE A 144 -11.83 -16.10 -12.86
N ASP A 145 -12.57 -16.75 -13.76
CA ASP A 145 -12.07 -17.78 -14.62
C ASP A 145 -11.39 -17.08 -15.78
N PHE A 146 -10.07 -16.94 -15.64
CA PHE A 146 -9.21 -16.38 -16.67
C PHE A 146 -9.11 -17.24 -17.94
N SER A 147 -9.87 -18.34 -18.03
CA SER A 147 -10.01 -19.13 -19.26
C SER A 147 -11.21 -18.71 -20.10
N ARG A 148 -12.10 -17.82 -19.63
CA ARG A 148 -13.24 -17.31 -20.41
C ARG A 148 -13.08 -15.83 -20.77
N GLU A 149 -13.69 -15.45 -21.90
CA GLU A 149 -13.68 -14.14 -22.59
C GLU A 149 -14.15 -12.90 -21.79
N ALA A 150 -14.13 -12.93 -20.46
CA ALA A 150 -14.62 -11.89 -19.56
C ALA A 150 -13.70 -10.65 -19.42
N LEU A 151 -12.84 -10.38 -20.42
CA LEU A 151 -12.03 -9.16 -20.50
C LEU A 151 -12.69 -8.05 -21.32
N LYS A 152 -13.98 -8.16 -21.65
CA LYS A 152 -14.76 -6.98 -22.01
C LYS A 152 -14.95 -6.11 -20.76
N PRO A 153 -14.82 -4.77 -20.86
CA PRO A 153 -15.05 -3.88 -19.74
C PRO A 153 -16.44 -4.18 -19.20
N ILE A 154 -16.50 -4.73 -17.99
CA ILE A 154 -17.77 -5.08 -17.39
C ILE A 154 -18.49 -3.77 -17.07
N THR A 155 -19.45 -3.39 -17.90
CA THR A 155 -20.51 -2.42 -17.58
C THR A 155 -21.45 -3.07 -16.55
N LEU A 156 -20.94 -3.27 -15.33
CA LEU A 156 -21.76 -3.62 -14.18
C LEU A 156 -22.53 -2.37 -13.78
N THR A 157 -23.74 -2.22 -14.32
CA THR A 157 -24.79 -1.40 -13.75
C THR A 157 -25.34 -2.10 -12.53
N THR A 158 -24.78 -1.82 -11.35
CA THR A 158 -25.35 -2.26 -10.08
C THR A 158 -25.32 -1.11 -9.08
N LYS A 159 -26.50 -0.78 -8.55
CA LYS A 159 -26.71 0.31 -7.59
C LYS A 159 -26.13 -0.07 -6.22
N SER A 160 -25.36 0.85 -5.63
CA SER A 160 -24.71 0.75 -4.33
C SER A 160 -25.66 0.51 -3.13
N PRO A 161 -25.22 -0.18 -2.07
CA PRO A 161 -25.83 -0.15 -0.73
C PRO A 161 -25.77 1.19 -0.02
N PHE A 162 -24.82 2.05 -0.37
CA PHE A 162 -24.48 3.22 0.42
C PHE A 162 -25.16 4.45 -0.18
N LYS A 163 -26.10 5.04 0.55
CA LYS A 163 -26.64 6.36 0.26
C LYS A 163 -25.98 7.40 1.17
N ILE A 164 -25.18 8.28 0.59
CA ILE A 164 -24.72 9.50 1.26
C ILE A 164 -25.84 10.52 1.14
N ASN A 165 -26.43 10.90 2.28
CA ASN A 165 -27.68 11.65 2.30
C ASN A 165 -27.52 13.13 1.92
N GLN A 166 -26.30 13.69 1.91
CA GLN A 166 -26.05 15.06 1.44
C GLN A 166 -24.67 15.23 0.76
N PRO A 167 -24.58 15.97 -0.35
CA PRO A 167 -23.31 16.38 -0.94
C PRO A 167 -22.70 17.50 -0.08
N ASN A 168 -22.02 17.14 1.00
CA ASN A 168 -21.21 18.12 1.73
C ASN A 168 -19.91 18.36 0.93
N LYS A 169 -19.63 19.62 0.57
CA LYS A 169 -18.40 20.03 -0.13
C LYS A 169 -17.12 19.77 0.68
N LEU A 170 -17.24 19.56 2.00
CA LEU A 170 -16.11 19.55 2.95
C LEU A 170 -15.36 18.22 3.02
N ILE A 171 -15.99 17.12 2.60
CA ILE A 171 -15.28 15.86 2.40
C ILE A 171 -15.66 15.32 1.02
N LYS A 172 -14.67 15.08 0.15
CA LYS A 172 -14.83 14.34 -1.11
C LYS A 172 -15.12 12.86 -0.85
N LEU A 173 -15.98 12.59 0.13
CA LEU A 173 -16.10 11.31 0.80
C LEU A 173 -16.68 10.27 -0.14
N LEU A 174 -16.04 9.11 -0.11
CA LEU A 174 -16.33 7.87 -0.82
C LEU A 174 -17.81 7.66 -1.14
N ARG A 175 -18.26 8.20 -2.28
CA ARG A 175 -19.43 7.66 -2.98
C ARG A 175 -19.02 6.35 -3.60
N PHE A 176 -19.25 5.26 -2.89
CA PHE A 176 -19.22 3.95 -3.53
C PHE A 176 -20.47 3.87 -4.39
N GLU A 177 -20.34 4.03 -5.71
CA GLU A 177 -21.44 3.79 -6.65
C GLU A 177 -21.72 2.29 -6.83
N LYS A 178 -20.81 1.43 -6.33
CA LYS A 178 -20.88 -0.04 -6.39
C LYS A 178 -20.79 -0.67 -5.00
N VAL A 179 -21.31 -1.90 -4.87
CA VAL A 179 -21.14 -2.75 -3.68
C VAL A 179 -19.65 -2.89 -3.37
N LEU A 180 -19.24 -2.53 -2.15
CA LEU A 180 -17.88 -2.79 -1.66
C LEU A 180 -17.69 -4.30 -1.53
N PRO A 181 -16.80 -4.92 -2.32
CA PRO A 181 -16.80 -6.38 -2.45
C PRO A 181 -16.17 -7.14 -1.29
N TYR A 182 -15.60 -6.46 -0.29
CA TYR A 182 -14.84 -7.12 0.77
C TYR A 182 -14.97 -6.39 2.10
N PHE A 183 -16.02 -6.73 2.82
CA PHE A 183 -16.04 -6.62 4.28
C PHE A 183 -15.79 -8.02 4.82
N PHE A 184 -14.65 -8.22 5.46
CA PHE A 184 -14.25 -9.55 5.90
C PHE A 184 -15.21 -10.10 6.98
N HIS A 185 -15.69 -11.34 6.78
CA HIS A 185 -16.27 -12.23 7.79
C HIS A 185 -15.21 -12.77 8.80
N TYR A 186 -14.19 -11.98 9.16
CA TYR A 186 -13.06 -12.47 9.97
C TYR A 186 -13.25 -12.39 11.47
N TYR A 187 -14.35 -11.82 11.88
CA TYR A 187 -14.70 -11.69 13.26
C TYR A 187 -15.66 -12.83 13.58
N GLY A 188 -15.35 -13.56 14.64
CA GLY A 188 -16.22 -14.61 15.13
C GLY A 188 -17.61 -14.01 15.37
N PRO A 189 -18.68 -14.82 15.33
CA PRO A 189 -20.05 -14.34 15.58
C PRO A 189 -20.21 -13.61 16.93
N THR A 190 -19.21 -13.71 17.81
CA THR A 190 -19.10 -13.10 19.14
C THR A 190 -18.39 -11.75 19.19
N ASP A 191 -17.61 -11.39 18.18
CA ASP A 191 -16.86 -10.14 18.16
C ASP A 191 -17.82 -8.95 17.99
N GLN A 192 -17.52 -7.85 18.68
CA GLN A 192 -18.36 -6.66 18.70
C GLN A 192 -17.54 -5.40 18.38
N CYS A 193 -18.19 -4.42 17.77
CA CYS A 193 -17.68 -3.08 17.58
C CYS A 193 -18.74 -2.05 17.99
N VAL A 194 -18.34 -0.80 18.13
CA VAL A 194 -19.20 0.26 18.64
C VAL A 194 -19.56 1.26 17.54
N GLY A 195 -20.85 1.35 17.22
CA GLY A 195 -21.41 2.38 16.35
C GLY A 195 -21.55 3.72 17.09
N LEU A 196 -21.47 4.83 16.36
CA LEU A 196 -21.71 6.14 16.96
C LEU A 196 -23.19 6.27 17.35
N PRO A 197 -23.51 6.98 18.46
CA PRO A 197 -24.89 7.25 18.83
C PRO A 197 -25.63 7.95 17.68
N ILE A 198 -26.93 7.63 17.56
CA ILE A 198 -27.84 8.32 16.65
C ILE A 198 -28.49 9.43 17.46
N ASP A 199 -28.02 10.67 17.31
CA ASP A 199 -28.80 11.82 17.73
C ASP A 199 -29.76 12.18 16.58
N GLN A 200 -31.04 11.81 16.75
CA GLN A 200 -32.07 12.08 15.75
C GLN A 200 -32.44 13.57 15.66
N ASN A 201 -32.02 14.38 16.63
CA ASN A 201 -32.35 15.80 16.73
C ASN A 201 -31.21 16.71 16.23
N ASP A 202 -30.01 16.17 16.00
CA ASP A 202 -28.90 16.95 15.44
C ASP A 202 -29.03 17.07 13.91
N LEU A 203 -29.70 18.13 13.48
CA LEU A 203 -29.89 18.47 12.06
C LEU A 203 -28.64 19.11 11.42
N THR A 204 -27.58 19.35 12.20
CA THR A 204 -26.44 20.17 11.75
C THR A 204 -25.18 19.39 11.48
N SER A 205 -25.05 18.19 12.05
CA SER A 205 -23.93 17.31 11.76
C SER A 205 -24.12 16.56 10.44
N THR A 206 -23.00 16.32 9.75
CA THR A 206 -22.97 15.40 8.61
C THR A 206 -22.65 14.00 9.12
N ILE A 207 -23.55 13.06 8.89
CA ILE A 207 -23.42 11.67 9.33
C ILE A 207 -23.11 10.77 8.15
N ILE A 208 -22.12 9.90 8.32
CA ILE A 208 -21.78 8.83 7.40
C ILE A 208 -22.11 7.53 8.10
N TYR A 209 -22.97 6.73 7.49
CA TYR A 209 -23.49 5.50 8.07
C TYR A 209 -23.40 4.32 7.10
N VAL A 210 -23.50 3.12 7.64
CA VAL A 210 -23.77 1.88 6.90
C VAL A 210 -25.21 1.48 7.16
N GLU A 211 -25.91 1.05 6.11
CA GLU A 211 -27.28 0.57 6.19
C GLU A 211 -27.33 -0.91 5.85
N ASN A 212 -27.97 -1.69 6.72
CA ASN A 212 -28.28 -3.07 6.48
C ASN A 212 -29.39 -3.16 5.43
N LYS A 213 -29.13 -3.80 4.29
CA LYS A 213 -30.11 -3.90 3.20
C LYS A 213 -31.35 -4.74 3.53
N VAL A 214 -31.25 -5.66 4.49
CA VAL A 214 -32.34 -6.57 4.87
C VAL A 214 -33.20 -5.94 5.95
N THR A 215 -32.58 -5.36 6.98
CA THR A 215 -33.30 -4.80 8.14
C THR A 215 -33.54 -3.30 8.04
N SER A 216 -32.91 -2.60 7.09
CA SER A 216 -32.86 -1.12 6.99
C SER A 216 -32.23 -0.44 8.22
N GLU A 217 -31.60 -1.19 9.11
CA GLU A 217 -30.92 -0.66 10.28
C GLU A 217 -29.69 0.16 9.86
N LYS A 218 -29.52 1.33 10.45
CA LYS A 218 -28.41 2.25 10.14
C LYS A 218 -27.44 2.33 11.31
N ILE A 219 -26.16 2.29 10.98
CA ILE A 219 -25.05 2.39 11.92
C ILE A 219 -24.19 3.57 11.52
N ASN A 220 -24.13 4.59 12.38
CA ASN A 220 -23.28 5.75 12.17
C ASN A 220 -21.81 5.36 12.36
N LEU A 221 -21.00 5.62 11.34
CA LEU A 221 -19.57 5.36 11.34
C LEU A 221 -18.76 6.63 11.56
N ILE A 222 -19.20 7.75 10.99
CA ILE A 222 -18.57 9.06 11.18
C ILE A 222 -19.66 10.10 11.42
N THR A 223 -19.43 10.96 12.40
CA THR A 223 -20.22 12.16 12.60
C THR A 223 -19.29 13.36 12.51
N ILE A 224 -19.61 14.29 11.62
CA ILE A 224 -18.90 15.57 11.48
C ILE A 224 -19.81 16.62 12.07
N ALA A 225 -19.51 17.06 13.28
CA ALA A 225 -20.23 18.12 13.96
C ALA A 225 -19.75 19.51 13.50
N LYS A 226 -20.35 20.57 14.06
CA LYS A 226 -19.89 21.95 13.83
C LYS A 226 -18.42 22.11 14.27
N GLU A 227 -17.71 23.06 13.66
CA GLU A 227 -16.36 23.49 14.09
C GLU A 227 -15.24 22.44 13.98
N LYS A 228 -15.15 21.69 12.87
CA LYS A 228 -14.07 20.71 12.60
C LYS A 228 -13.94 19.63 13.70
N GLN A 229 -15.09 19.17 14.19
CA GLN A 229 -15.16 18.09 15.16
C GLN A 229 -15.65 16.83 14.47
N ILE A 230 -14.85 15.78 14.52
CA ILE A 230 -15.12 14.51 13.85
C ILE A 230 -15.11 13.39 14.87
N TYR A 231 -16.19 12.62 14.89
CA TYR A 231 -16.33 11.40 15.67
C TYR A 231 -16.19 10.20 14.75
N LEU A 232 -15.39 9.22 15.14
CA LEU A 232 -15.15 7.98 14.39
C LEU A 232 -15.55 6.77 15.23
N SER A 233 -16.35 5.89 14.62
CA SER A 233 -16.72 4.59 15.17
C SER A 233 -15.53 3.63 15.18
N GLU A 234 -15.42 2.81 16.24
CA GLU A 234 -14.49 1.68 16.31
C GLU A 234 -14.69 0.67 15.16
N CYS A 235 -15.92 0.51 14.66
CA CYS A 235 -16.24 -0.40 13.57
C CYS A 235 -15.47 -0.10 12.27
N LEU A 236 -14.98 1.13 12.10
CA LEU A 236 -14.25 1.54 10.91
C LEU A 236 -12.89 0.86 10.76
N TYR A 237 -12.17 0.61 11.85
CA TYR A 237 -10.78 0.09 11.81
C TYR A 237 -10.63 -1.32 11.26
N HIS A 238 -11.76 -1.98 11.02
CA HIS A 238 -11.84 -3.34 10.52
C HIS A 238 -11.97 -3.39 9.01
N ASN A 239 -12.02 -2.22 8.37
CA ASN A 239 -12.28 -2.07 6.95
C ASN A 239 -11.12 -1.34 6.28
N TRP A 240 -10.73 -1.81 5.10
CA TRP A 240 -9.57 -1.25 4.41
C TRP A 240 -9.71 0.22 3.99
N PHE A 241 -10.94 0.65 3.68
CA PHE A 241 -11.21 2.02 3.24
C PHE A 241 -11.04 3.04 4.37
N ILE A 242 -10.81 2.60 5.61
CA ILE A 242 -10.53 3.50 6.72
C ILE A 242 -9.26 4.30 6.50
N TRP A 243 -8.25 3.73 5.85
CA TRP A 243 -6.98 4.41 5.64
C TRP A 243 -7.09 5.63 4.72
N PRO A 244 -7.65 5.52 3.49
CA PRO A 244 -7.86 6.71 2.65
C PRO A 244 -8.82 7.71 3.31
N LEU A 245 -9.82 7.22 4.04
CA LEU A 245 -10.75 8.06 4.78
C LEU A 245 -10.07 8.86 5.91
N LEU A 246 -9.16 8.24 6.67
CA LEU A 246 -8.37 8.95 7.68
C LEU A 246 -7.44 9.98 7.04
N MET A 247 -6.88 9.71 5.85
CA MET A 247 -6.10 10.73 5.14
C MET A 247 -6.97 11.94 4.81
N ASP A 248 -8.17 11.74 4.26
CA ASP A 248 -9.09 12.83 3.96
C ASP A 248 -9.51 13.59 5.22
N VAL A 249 -9.79 12.88 6.33
CA VAL A 249 -10.12 13.49 7.62
C VAL A 249 -8.97 14.36 8.15
N LEU A 250 -7.75 13.83 8.18
CA LEU A 250 -6.58 14.56 8.63
C LEU A 250 -6.29 15.78 7.73
N ARG A 251 -6.46 15.62 6.42
CA ARG A 251 -6.37 16.71 5.42
C ARG A 251 -7.38 17.81 5.70
N TYR A 252 -8.63 17.42 5.93
CA TYR A 252 -9.73 18.32 6.23
C TYR A 252 -9.50 19.10 7.53
N LEU A 253 -9.17 18.41 8.62
CA LEU A 253 -8.95 19.02 9.93
C LEU A 253 -7.75 19.99 9.91
N SER A 254 -6.75 19.69 9.09
CA SER A 254 -5.60 20.57 8.87
C SER A 254 -5.83 21.71 7.89
N SER A 255 -7.02 21.86 7.30
CA SER A 255 -7.29 22.89 6.27
C SER A 255 -6.37 22.76 5.05
N ASP A 256 -6.13 21.53 4.58
CA ASP A 256 -5.26 21.22 3.45
C ASP A 256 -3.77 21.59 3.64
N THR A 257 -3.34 21.95 4.86
CA THR A 257 -1.92 22.28 5.10
C THR A 257 -1.02 21.06 5.12
N TYR A 258 -1.57 19.85 5.33
CA TYR A 258 -0.82 18.60 5.15
C TYR A 258 -0.85 18.18 3.68
N ASP A 259 0.30 18.34 3.01
CA ASP A 259 0.55 17.71 1.72
C ASP A 259 1.13 16.32 1.92
N TYR A 260 0.32 15.29 1.64
CA TYR A 260 0.71 13.88 1.70
C TYR A 260 1.62 13.48 0.53
N TYR A 261 2.79 14.11 0.38
CA TYR A 261 3.69 13.84 -0.77
C TYR A 261 2.96 13.89 -2.14
N GLY A 262 1.85 14.62 -2.26
CA GLY A 262 0.93 14.58 -3.41
C GLY A 262 0.15 13.27 -3.59
N LEU A 263 -0.70 13.24 -4.64
CA LEU A 263 -1.47 12.04 -5.03
C LEU A 263 -0.73 11.13 -6.04
N ASN A 264 0.47 11.52 -6.44
CA ASN A 264 1.28 10.75 -7.37
C ASN A 264 1.84 9.53 -6.67
N ARG A 265 1.73 8.36 -7.33
CA ARG A 265 2.30 7.10 -6.86
C ARG A 265 3.19 6.52 -7.94
N HIS A 266 4.46 6.28 -7.62
CA HIS A 266 5.39 5.62 -8.52
C HIS A 266 5.40 4.12 -8.25
N ILE A 267 5.04 3.33 -9.26
CA ILE A 267 4.95 1.88 -9.12
C ILE A 267 5.99 1.23 -10.02
N GLN A 268 6.90 0.50 -9.38
CA GLN A 268 7.87 -0.36 -10.02
C GLN A 268 7.66 -1.80 -9.52
N ILE A 269 7.61 -2.76 -10.46
CA ILE A 269 7.52 -4.18 -10.13
C ILE A 269 8.71 -4.88 -10.77
N ASP A 270 9.64 -5.30 -9.90
CA ASP A 270 10.81 -6.08 -10.26
C ASP A 270 10.46 -7.57 -10.12
N ILE A 271 10.73 -8.34 -11.18
CA ILE A 271 10.67 -9.80 -11.21
C ILE A 271 12.11 -10.29 -11.34
N ASP A 272 12.64 -10.78 -10.23
CA ASP A 272 14.00 -11.32 -10.17
C ASP A 272 14.01 -12.76 -10.73
N ASP A 273 15.20 -13.38 -10.79
CA ASP A 273 15.38 -14.80 -11.12
C ASP A 273 14.92 -15.23 -12.53
N MET A 274 14.89 -14.30 -13.49
CA MET A 274 14.61 -14.66 -14.88
C MET A 274 15.66 -15.65 -15.41
N PHE A 275 15.16 -16.72 -16.01
CA PHE A 275 15.89 -17.90 -16.46
C PHE A 275 16.42 -18.81 -15.36
N LEU A 276 16.23 -18.56 -14.07
CA LEU A 276 16.75 -19.44 -13.02
C LEU A 276 15.96 -20.78 -12.95
N GLY A 277 16.61 -21.88 -12.54
CA GLY A 277 15.89 -23.12 -12.16
C GLY A 277 16.18 -24.41 -12.96
N GLY A 278 17.42 -24.69 -13.34
CA GLY A 278 17.78 -25.82 -14.24
C GLY A 278 17.51 -27.26 -13.76
N LYS A 279 16.93 -27.51 -12.57
CA LYS A 279 16.63 -28.88 -12.08
C LYS A 279 15.25 -29.05 -11.44
N SER A 280 14.44 -28.01 -11.30
CA SER A 280 13.25 -28.04 -10.42
C SER A 280 11.89 -28.03 -11.13
N HIS A 281 11.81 -28.10 -12.47
CA HIS A 281 10.54 -27.99 -13.24
C HIS A 281 9.70 -26.74 -12.91
N ASP A 282 10.34 -25.72 -12.33
CA ASP A 282 9.70 -24.51 -11.79
C ASP A 282 9.91 -23.28 -12.69
N ARG A 283 10.45 -23.47 -13.91
CA ARG A 283 10.73 -22.35 -14.83
C ARG A 283 9.47 -21.85 -15.51
N LEU A 284 9.58 -20.68 -16.13
CA LEU A 284 8.45 -20.08 -16.85
C LEU A 284 8.24 -20.81 -18.18
N LYS A 285 6.99 -21.19 -18.44
CA LYS A 285 6.58 -21.81 -19.70
C LYS A 285 6.00 -20.79 -20.68
N LEU A 286 5.64 -21.22 -21.87
CA LEU A 286 5.02 -20.37 -22.89
C LEU A 286 3.81 -19.59 -22.37
N ASP A 287 2.87 -20.28 -21.74
CA ASP A 287 1.63 -19.65 -21.27
C ASP A 287 1.82 -18.70 -20.08
N ASP A 288 2.87 -18.98 -19.30
CA ASP A 288 3.32 -18.16 -18.20
C ASP A 288 3.75 -16.79 -18.78
N ILE A 289 4.54 -16.76 -19.86
CA ILE A 289 4.97 -15.52 -20.53
C ILE A 289 3.79 -14.79 -21.19
N GLN A 290 2.86 -15.51 -21.82
CA GLN A 290 1.66 -14.90 -22.40
C GLN A 290 0.82 -14.20 -21.32
N GLU A 291 0.69 -14.82 -20.16
CA GLU A 291 -0.02 -14.22 -19.04
C GLU A 291 0.71 -12.98 -18.51
N LEU A 292 2.06 -12.96 -18.50
CA LEU A 292 2.89 -11.77 -18.17
C LEU A 292 2.61 -10.58 -19.08
N LEU A 293 2.46 -10.85 -20.37
CA LEU A 293 2.13 -9.81 -21.35
C LEU A 293 0.69 -9.32 -21.18
N ARG A 294 -0.25 -10.24 -20.94
CA ARG A 294 -1.64 -9.91 -20.66
C ARG A 294 -1.77 -9.07 -19.40
N SER A 295 -0.99 -9.38 -18.37
CA SER A 295 -0.99 -8.59 -17.14
C SER A 295 -0.46 -7.20 -17.34
N GLN A 296 0.68 -7.08 -17.99
CA GLN A 296 1.28 -5.79 -18.28
C GLN A 296 0.29 -4.89 -19.04
N SER A 297 -0.33 -5.41 -20.08
CA SER A 297 -1.32 -4.68 -20.89
C SER A 297 -2.52 -4.24 -20.04
N PHE A 298 -3.00 -5.12 -19.17
CA PHE A 298 -4.07 -4.79 -18.25
C PHE A 298 -3.69 -3.65 -17.29
N ILE A 299 -2.47 -3.66 -16.76
CA ILE A 299 -1.95 -2.67 -15.81
C ILE A 299 -1.76 -1.30 -16.47
N GLN A 300 -1.27 -1.30 -17.72
CA GLN A 300 -1.02 -0.10 -18.52
C GLN A 300 -2.27 0.74 -18.77
N ASN A 301 -3.47 0.16 -18.67
CA ASN A 301 -4.72 0.92 -18.74
C ASN A 301 -4.88 1.94 -17.59
N TYR A 302 -4.05 1.86 -16.56
CA TYR A 302 -4.22 2.66 -15.34
C TYR A 302 -2.92 3.22 -14.76
N ILE A 303 -1.78 2.59 -15.05
CA ILE A 303 -0.46 3.09 -14.70
C ILE A 303 0.24 3.48 -16.01
N SER A 304 0.41 4.78 -16.22
CA SER A 304 1.10 5.31 -17.40
C SER A 304 2.53 4.79 -17.48
N ASN A 305 2.98 4.41 -18.68
CA ASN A 305 4.35 3.94 -18.96
C ASN A 305 4.79 2.69 -18.19
N PHE A 306 3.84 1.92 -17.64
CA PHE A 306 4.16 0.72 -16.89
C PHE A 306 4.80 -0.36 -17.78
N ARG A 307 5.94 -0.91 -17.33
CA ARG A 307 6.56 -2.12 -17.85
C ARG A 307 7.14 -2.90 -16.68
N TYR A 308 7.02 -4.23 -16.71
CA TYR A 308 7.74 -5.06 -15.75
C TYR A 308 9.24 -4.90 -15.95
N ARG A 309 9.95 -4.96 -14.82
CA ARG A 309 11.39 -4.95 -14.79
C ARG A 309 11.88 -6.35 -14.49
N LEU A 310 12.71 -6.90 -15.37
CA LEU A 310 13.12 -8.31 -15.35
C LEU A 310 14.59 -8.43 -14.98
N GLY A 311 14.85 -9.03 -13.82
CA GLY A 311 16.19 -9.34 -13.33
C GLY A 311 16.66 -10.68 -13.85
N PHE A 312 17.71 -10.70 -14.66
CA PHE A 312 18.13 -11.92 -15.36
C PHE A 312 19.50 -12.44 -14.94
N SER A 313 19.60 -13.77 -14.93
CA SER A 313 20.85 -14.53 -14.79
C SER A 313 21.01 -15.43 -16.02
N GLY A 314 21.74 -14.94 -17.04
CA GLY A 314 21.77 -15.55 -18.36
C GLY A 314 22.40 -16.95 -18.43
N TYR A 315 23.11 -17.39 -17.40
CA TYR A 315 23.76 -18.71 -17.36
C TYR A 315 22.78 -19.86 -17.58
N TYR A 316 21.54 -19.67 -17.09
CA TYR A 316 20.51 -20.70 -17.11
C TYR A 316 19.53 -20.55 -18.29
N TYR A 317 19.79 -19.62 -19.22
CA TYR A 317 18.95 -19.47 -20.41
C TYR A 317 18.91 -20.76 -21.21
N ASN A 318 17.70 -21.24 -21.52
CA ASN A 318 17.45 -22.42 -22.35
C ASN A 318 18.09 -23.69 -21.78
N SER A 319 18.20 -23.78 -20.45
CA SER A 319 18.70 -24.95 -19.72
C SER A 319 17.59 -25.83 -19.14
N GLY A 320 16.33 -25.51 -19.41
CA GLY A 320 15.15 -26.28 -18.97
C GLY A 320 14.76 -27.36 -19.98
N ASN A 321 13.64 -28.04 -19.73
CA ASN A 321 13.04 -28.93 -20.73
C ASN A 321 12.49 -28.14 -21.93
N ASP A 322 11.94 -28.82 -22.94
CA ASP A 322 11.48 -28.18 -24.17
C ASP A 322 10.40 -27.11 -23.93
N ASP A 323 9.42 -27.36 -23.06
CA ASP A 323 8.36 -26.40 -22.71
C ASP A 323 8.92 -25.13 -22.05
N GLU A 324 9.86 -25.31 -21.11
CA GLU A 324 10.48 -24.21 -20.38
C GLU A 324 11.40 -23.40 -21.29
N SER A 325 12.17 -24.09 -22.13
CA SER A 325 13.04 -23.48 -23.13
C SER A 325 12.24 -22.71 -24.20
N GLN A 326 11.02 -23.15 -24.55
CA GLN A 326 10.10 -22.36 -25.37
C GLN A 326 9.65 -21.08 -24.66
N GLY A 327 9.38 -21.15 -23.35
CA GLY A 327 9.09 -19.96 -22.53
C GLY A 327 10.23 -18.95 -22.55
N ASP A 328 11.47 -19.40 -22.34
CA ASP A 328 12.66 -18.55 -22.41
C ASP A 328 12.80 -17.86 -23.77
N ARG A 329 12.64 -18.61 -24.86
CA ARG A 329 12.72 -18.08 -26.24
C ARG A 329 11.62 -17.06 -26.52
N LEU A 330 10.39 -17.33 -26.10
CA LEU A 330 9.29 -16.37 -26.23
C LEU A 330 9.60 -15.08 -25.45
N LEU A 331 10.12 -15.20 -24.23
CA LEU A 331 10.47 -14.03 -23.42
C LEU A 331 11.56 -13.17 -24.08
N ILE A 332 12.59 -13.79 -24.68
CA ILE A 332 13.64 -13.09 -25.44
C ILE A 332 13.07 -12.45 -26.73
N ASN A 333 12.15 -13.13 -27.41
CA ASN A 333 11.47 -12.55 -28.58
C ASN A 333 10.67 -11.30 -28.20
N GLU A 334 10.06 -11.31 -27.01
CA GLU A 334 9.23 -10.22 -26.48
C GLU A 334 9.99 -9.22 -25.60
N LYS A 335 11.33 -9.26 -25.61
CA LYS A 335 12.22 -8.49 -24.72
C LYS A 335 11.92 -6.99 -24.69
N ASP A 336 11.51 -6.40 -25.81
CA ASP A 336 11.29 -4.96 -25.98
C ASP A 336 10.05 -4.46 -25.23
N LYS A 337 9.15 -5.37 -24.84
CA LYS A 337 7.99 -5.06 -24.00
C LYS A 337 8.35 -4.87 -22.53
N PHE A 338 9.56 -5.22 -22.12
CA PHE A 338 10.02 -5.17 -20.73
C PHE A 338 11.21 -4.21 -20.56
N VAL A 339 11.52 -3.88 -19.30
CA VAL A 339 12.81 -3.29 -18.93
C VAL A 339 13.65 -4.38 -18.29
N TRP A 340 14.94 -4.47 -18.60
CA TRP A 340 15.80 -5.51 -18.05
C TRP A 340 16.82 -4.91 -17.09
N PHE A 341 17.16 -5.61 -16.01
CA PHE A 341 18.22 -5.23 -15.10
C PHE A 341 19.11 -6.41 -14.74
N HIS A 342 20.32 -6.10 -14.31
CA HIS A 342 21.33 -7.11 -14.01
C HIS A 342 21.05 -7.83 -12.68
N HIS A 343 21.15 -9.16 -12.71
CA HIS A 343 20.98 -10.04 -11.54
C HIS A 343 22.09 -11.11 -11.43
N THR A 344 23.32 -10.74 -11.83
CA THR A 344 24.52 -11.60 -11.90
C THR A 344 24.40 -12.82 -12.81
N TRP A 345 25.54 -13.45 -13.14
CA TRP A 345 25.56 -14.51 -14.14
C TRP A 345 24.95 -15.81 -13.64
N LYS A 346 25.39 -16.29 -12.47
CA LYS A 346 24.96 -17.58 -11.88
C LYS A 346 24.12 -17.41 -10.62
N HIS A 347 23.55 -16.22 -10.40
CA HIS A 347 22.76 -15.92 -9.21
C HIS A 347 23.58 -16.12 -7.91
N GLU A 348 24.83 -15.66 -7.91
CA GLU A 348 25.76 -15.79 -6.80
C GLU A 348 25.35 -14.90 -5.61
N LYS A 349 25.34 -15.47 -4.40
CA LYS A 349 25.16 -14.68 -3.17
C LYS A 349 26.35 -13.77 -2.96
N LEU A 350 26.15 -12.46 -3.13
CA LEU A 350 27.22 -11.48 -3.06
C LEU A 350 27.79 -11.25 -1.66
N THR A 351 27.14 -11.72 -0.59
CA THR A 351 27.79 -11.81 0.74
C THR A 351 29.01 -12.72 0.73
N ASN A 352 29.05 -13.73 -0.14
CA ASN A 352 30.08 -14.76 -0.16
C ASN A 352 31.16 -14.46 -1.21
N VAL A 353 31.07 -13.31 -1.88
CA VAL A 353 32.06 -12.87 -2.85
C VAL A 353 33.20 -12.20 -2.09
N HIS A 354 34.37 -12.84 -2.15
CA HIS A 354 35.61 -12.36 -1.54
C HIS A 354 36.65 -11.93 -2.56
N ASP A 355 36.39 -12.17 -3.85
CA ASP A 355 37.31 -11.88 -4.96
C ASP A 355 36.68 -10.94 -5.99
N ARG A 356 37.42 -9.87 -6.32
CA ARG A 356 36.98 -8.82 -7.25
C ARG A 356 36.90 -9.34 -8.69
N ILE A 357 37.84 -10.20 -9.07
CA ILE A 357 37.96 -10.71 -10.44
C ILE A 357 36.74 -11.58 -10.78
N SER A 358 36.34 -12.47 -9.86
CA SER A 358 35.15 -13.30 -10.01
C SER A 358 33.87 -12.48 -10.17
N LEU A 359 33.71 -11.39 -9.41
CA LEU A 359 32.53 -10.53 -9.53
C LEU A 359 32.52 -9.77 -10.85
N ILE A 360 33.65 -9.20 -11.25
CA ILE A 360 33.78 -8.51 -12.55
C ILE A 360 33.43 -9.47 -13.68
N SER A 361 34.05 -10.66 -13.69
CA SER A 361 33.80 -11.69 -14.71
C SER A 361 32.32 -12.12 -14.76
N SER A 362 31.68 -12.32 -13.60
CA SER A 362 30.24 -12.64 -13.52
C SER A 362 29.40 -11.50 -14.10
N ILE A 363 29.70 -10.23 -13.77
CA ILE A 363 28.93 -9.10 -14.28
C ILE A 363 29.11 -8.95 -15.79
N GLU A 364 30.36 -8.95 -16.28
CA GLU A 364 30.70 -8.83 -17.69
C GLU A 364 30.07 -9.93 -18.54
N THR A 365 30.11 -11.17 -18.07
CA THR A 365 29.50 -12.31 -18.79
C THR A 365 27.99 -12.13 -18.93
N ASN A 366 27.31 -11.69 -17.87
CA ASN A 366 25.87 -11.45 -17.92
C ASN A 366 25.52 -10.22 -18.78
N LEU A 367 26.36 -9.19 -18.82
CA LEU A 367 26.20 -8.06 -19.74
C LEU A 367 26.44 -8.47 -21.20
N ALA A 368 27.41 -9.33 -21.47
CA ALA A 368 27.65 -9.89 -22.80
C ALA A 368 26.43 -10.70 -23.28
N PHE A 369 25.77 -11.43 -22.39
CA PHE A 369 24.47 -12.07 -22.69
C PHE A 369 23.41 -11.03 -23.09
N ALA A 370 23.25 -9.96 -22.32
CA ALA A 370 22.31 -8.89 -22.65
C ALA A 370 22.62 -8.23 -24.01
N GLN A 371 23.90 -8.04 -24.34
CA GLN A 371 24.34 -7.52 -25.63
C GLN A 371 24.02 -8.50 -26.77
N LYS A 372 24.33 -9.78 -26.60
CA LYS A 372 24.04 -10.85 -27.58
C LYS A 372 22.56 -10.89 -27.96
N TYR A 373 21.67 -10.79 -26.98
CA TYR A 373 20.22 -10.82 -27.20
C TYR A 373 19.58 -9.45 -27.37
N LYS A 374 20.38 -8.37 -27.36
CA LYS A 374 19.93 -6.98 -27.48
C LYS A 374 18.83 -6.62 -26.48
N LEU A 375 18.99 -7.03 -25.23
CA LEU A 375 18.02 -6.71 -24.17
C LEU A 375 17.95 -5.20 -23.91
N PRO A 376 16.75 -4.62 -23.69
CA PRO A 376 16.56 -3.24 -23.19
C PRO A 376 17.11 -3.03 -21.78
N LEU A 377 18.45 -2.95 -21.71
CA LEU A 377 19.34 -2.68 -20.60
C LEU A 377 19.02 -1.42 -19.78
N ASP A 378 18.46 -1.48 -18.56
CA ASP A 378 18.73 -0.39 -17.60
C ASP A 378 20.16 -0.53 -17.07
N ARG A 379 21.07 0.24 -17.67
CA ARG A 379 22.50 0.20 -17.36
C ARG A 379 22.85 0.81 -16.00
N ASN A 380 21.93 1.52 -15.36
CA ASN A 380 22.17 2.19 -14.09
C ASN A 380 21.68 1.36 -12.90
N TYR A 381 20.82 0.37 -13.14
CA TYR A 381 20.15 -0.40 -12.10
C TYR A 381 20.56 -1.87 -12.10
N ALA A 382 20.93 -2.38 -10.93
CA ALA A 382 21.19 -3.80 -10.70
C ALA A 382 20.64 -4.23 -9.35
N VAL A 383 20.20 -5.48 -9.25
CA VAL A 383 19.74 -6.07 -7.98
C VAL A 383 20.64 -7.24 -7.65
N ALA A 384 21.19 -7.27 -6.44
CA ALA A 384 22.00 -8.39 -5.99
C ALA A 384 21.11 -9.62 -5.75
N PRO A 385 21.50 -10.83 -6.18
CA PRO A 385 20.85 -12.07 -5.78
C PRO A 385 20.59 -12.13 -4.28
N HIS A 386 19.35 -12.47 -3.91
CA HIS A 386 18.87 -12.47 -2.52
C HIS A 386 19.02 -11.13 -1.76
N HIS A 387 19.23 -10.01 -2.45
CA HIS A 387 19.64 -8.72 -1.86
C HIS A 387 20.89 -8.81 -0.97
N SER A 388 21.71 -9.84 -1.19
CA SER A 388 22.86 -10.17 -0.36
C SER A 388 24.01 -9.20 -0.61
N GLY A 389 24.76 -8.83 0.43
CA GLY A 389 25.93 -7.95 0.35
C GLY A 389 25.62 -6.48 0.13
N ILE A 390 24.36 -6.12 -0.13
CA ILE A 390 23.92 -4.71 -0.14
C ILE A 390 23.82 -4.18 1.28
N TYR A 391 23.13 -4.92 2.16
CA TYR A 391 23.10 -4.70 3.60
C TYR A 391 22.92 -6.04 4.35
N PRO A 392 23.83 -6.43 5.27
CA PRO A 392 25.11 -5.77 5.58
C PRO A 392 26.01 -5.59 4.35
N ILE A 393 26.79 -4.51 4.36
CA ILE A 393 27.58 -4.07 3.22
C ILE A 393 28.74 -5.06 2.96
N ASN A 394 28.84 -5.56 1.73
CA ASN A 394 30.09 -6.11 1.19
C ASN A 394 30.82 -5.01 0.40
N PRO A 395 31.97 -4.50 0.89
CA PRO A 395 32.71 -3.41 0.26
C PRO A 395 33.08 -3.65 -1.21
N ILE A 396 33.31 -4.90 -1.61
CA ILE A 396 33.70 -5.27 -2.98
C ILE A 396 32.64 -4.82 -3.98
N ILE A 397 31.36 -4.99 -3.65
CA ILE A 397 30.23 -4.59 -4.50
C ILE A 397 30.29 -3.09 -4.75
N TYR A 398 30.43 -2.30 -3.67
CA TYR A 398 30.41 -0.85 -3.72
C TYR A 398 31.65 -0.23 -4.35
N ASP A 399 32.73 -1.00 -4.50
CA ASP A 399 33.90 -0.56 -5.26
C ASP A 399 33.80 -0.92 -6.76
N ILE A 400 33.09 -1.99 -7.11
CA ILE A 400 33.00 -2.49 -8.50
C ILE A 400 31.79 -1.91 -9.22
N TRP A 401 30.61 -1.98 -8.62
CA TRP A 401 29.34 -1.63 -9.26
C TRP A 401 29.31 -0.19 -9.79
N PRO A 402 29.56 0.85 -8.97
CA PRO A 402 29.53 2.23 -9.47
C PRO A 402 30.74 2.61 -10.31
N ARG A 403 31.94 2.05 -10.05
CA ARG A 403 33.19 2.53 -10.69
C ARG A 403 33.58 1.78 -11.96
N ILE A 404 33.33 0.47 -12.00
CA ILE A 404 33.74 -0.39 -13.11
C ILE A 404 32.54 -0.65 -14.02
N MET A 405 31.37 -0.91 -13.42
CA MET A 405 30.17 -1.34 -14.16
C MET A 405 29.16 -0.22 -14.39
N ASN A 406 29.38 0.96 -13.82
CA ASN A 406 28.50 2.15 -13.90
C ASN A 406 27.08 1.95 -13.36
N PHE A 407 26.85 0.98 -12.48
CA PHE A 407 25.59 0.88 -11.74
C PHE A 407 25.54 1.99 -10.68
N THR A 408 24.56 2.88 -10.77
CA THR A 408 24.37 3.98 -9.82
C THR A 408 23.26 3.71 -8.81
N VAL A 409 22.40 2.73 -9.09
CA VAL A 409 21.24 2.38 -8.26
C VAL A 409 21.16 0.87 -8.02
N THR A 410 20.82 0.48 -6.80
CA THR A 410 20.40 -0.88 -6.44
C THR A 410 19.25 -0.84 -5.43
N SER A 411 18.82 -1.99 -4.94
CA SER A 411 17.75 -2.09 -3.96
C SER A 411 18.03 -3.12 -2.87
N THR A 412 17.46 -2.89 -1.69
CA THR A 412 17.53 -3.80 -0.54
C THR A 412 16.18 -3.95 0.13
N GLU A 413 15.90 -5.15 0.62
CA GLU A 413 14.74 -5.42 1.47
C GLU A 413 15.04 -5.28 2.97
N ASN A 414 16.30 -5.04 3.35
CA ASN A 414 16.79 -5.32 4.69
C ASN A 414 17.36 -4.12 5.45
N TYR A 415 17.26 -2.88 4.94
CA TYR A 415 17.83 -1.71 5.62
C TYR A 415 16.77 -0.78 6.26
N PRO A 416 16.95 -0.39 7.54
CA PRO A 416 17.84 -0.99 8.52
C PRO A 416 17.36 -2.40 8.89
N TYR A 417 18.30 -3.34 9.08
CA TYR A 417 17.97 -4.64 9.66
C TYR A 417 17.48 -4.36 11.08
N HIS A 418 16.43 -5.03 11.55
CA HIS A 418 15.71 -4.86 12.84
C HIS A 418 14.31 -4.19 12.80
N PHE A 419 13.86 -3.57 11.70
CA PHE A 419 12.49 -3.03 11.63
C PHE A 419 11.51 -4.01 10.96
N MET A 420 10.43 -4.37 11.67
CA MET A 420 9.43 -5.35 11.21
C MET A 420 8.47 -4.77 10.15
N LEU A 421 8.38 -3.44 10.01
CA LEU A 421 7.46 -2.79 9.09
C LEU A 421 8.16 -2.35 7.79
N SER A 422 7.55 -2.69 6.66
CA SER A 422 8.06 -2.32 5.33
C SER A 422 8.10 -0.81 5.08
N SER A 423 7.28 -0.04 5.81
CA SER A 423 7.24 1.43 5.78
C SER A 423 8.40 2.11 6.52
N GLU A 424 9.08 1.37 7.40
CA GLU A 424 10.24 1.87 8.15
C GLU A 424 11.55 1.62 7.43
N ARG A 425 11.54 0.76 6.39
CA ARG A 425 12.69 0.54 5.53
C ARG A 425 13.14 1.87 4.91
N ARG A 426 14.45 2.03 4.80
CA ARG A 426 15.09 3.24 4.28
C ARG A 426 16.00 2.87 3.13
N GLY A 427 16.19 3.83 2.24
CA GLY A 427 17.33 3.81 1.34
C GLY A 427 18.55 4.42 2.01
N PHE A 428 19.71 4.23 1.41
CA PHE A 428 20.94 4.92 1.80
C PHE A 428 21.84 5.09 0.59
N ILE A 429 22.84 5.95 0.69
CA ILE A 429 23.87 6.12 -0.33
C ILE A 429 25.19 5.72 0.30
N TYR A 430 25.92 4.81 -0.32
CA TYR A 430 27.24 4.40 0.13
C TYR A 430 28.20 4.30 -1.06
N LYS A 431 29.37 4.94 -0.95
CA LYS A 431 30.38 5.04 -2.03
C LYS A 431 29.80 5.42 -3.41
N GLY A 432 28.79 6.29 -3.44
CA GLY A 432 28.14 6.77 -4.67
C GLY A 432 27.08 5.82 -5.26
N LEU A 433 26.87 4.63 -4.69
CA LEU A 433 25.77 3.74 -5.07
C LEU A 433 24.53 4.09 -4.23
N SER A 434 23.43 4.42 -4.90
CA SER A 434 22.14 4.68 -4.27
C SER A 434 21.40 3.37 -4.04
N VAL A 435 21.08 3.06 -2.79
CA VAL A 435 20.34 1.86 -2.40
C VAL A 435 18.90 2.25 -2.09
N LEU A 436 17.97 1.78 -2.90
CA LEU A 436 16.54 2.01 -2.73
C LEU A 436 15.92 1.01 -1.75
N PRO A 437 14.97 1.44 -0.88
CA PRO A 437 14.20 0.51 -0.09
C PRO A 437 13.21 -0.25 -0.99
N ARG A 438 13.23 -1.58 -0.92
CA ARG A 438 12.29 -2.45 -1.62
C ARG A 438 11.24 -2.99 -0.66
N GLN A 439 9.96 -2.87 -1.03
CA GLN A 439 8.87 -3.48 -0.24
C GLN A 439 8.61 -4.90 -0.71
N SER A 440 8.41 -5.82 0.23
CA SER A 440 7.91 -7.15 -0.09
C SER A 440 6.39 -7.08 -0.34
N CYS A 441 5.94 -7.70 -1.42
CA CYS A 441 4.52 -7.84 -1.76
C CYS A 441 3.87 -9.07 -1.10
N SER A 442 4.52 -9.69 -0.10
CA SER A 442 4.06 -10.91 0.60
C SER A 442 3.72 -12.08 -0.32
N LEU A 443 4.24 -12.08 -1.55
CA LEU A 443 4.34 -13.27 -2.39
C LEU A 443 5.73 -13.87 -2.16
N TYR A 444 5.75 -15.08 -1.62
CA TYR A 444 7.00 -15.74 -1.26
C TYR A 444 7.44 -16.68 -2.37
N THR A 445 8.74 -16.68 -2.69
CA THR A 445 9.35 -17.60 -3.66
C THR A 445 9.17 -19.07 -3.27
N THR A 446 9.00 -19.36 -1.98
CA THR A 446 8.73 -20.71 -1.45
C THR A 446 7.27 -21.14 -1.56
N THR A 447 6.33 -20.22 -1.81
CA THR A 447 4.90 -20.50 -1.86
C THR A 447 4.44 -20.73 -3.31
N ARG A 448 4.48 -22.00 -3.73
CA ARG A 448 4.18 -22.42 -5.10
C ARG A 448 2.68 -22.48 -5.42
N ASN A 449 1.89 -22.95 -4.46
CA ASN A 449 0.46 -23.20 -4.64
C ASN A 449 -0.36 -22.26 -3.75
N TYR A 450 -1.51 -21.84 -4.26
CA TYR A 450 -2.41 -20.94 -3.54
C TYR A 450 -2.83 -21.47 -2.17
N THR A 451 -3.19 -22.75 -2.15
CA THR A 451 -3.65 -23.46 -0.96
C THR A 451 -2.57 -23.54 0.11
N ASN A 452 -1.30 -23.42 -0.30
CA ASN A 452 -0.14 -23.52 0.57
C ASN A 452 0.37 -22.14 0.99
N TYR A 453 -0.38 -21.06 0.71
CA TYR A 453 -0.04 -19.74 1.21
C TYR A 453 0.06 -19.78 2.74
N PRO A 454 1.08 -19.16 3.36
CA PRO A 454 1.25 -19.21 4.80
C PRO A 454 -0.02 -18.74 5.53
N ASN A 455 -0.59 -19.61 6.36
CA ASN A 455 -1.86 -19.42 7.07
C ASN A 455 -3.11 -19.40 6.17
N GLY A 456 -3.03 -19.96 4.96
CA GLY A 456 -4.17 -20.17 4.06
C GLY A 456 -4.36 -19.09 3.00
N SER A 457 -5.01 -19.49 1.90
CA SER A 457 -5.38 -18.69 0.73
C SER A 457 -6.05 -17.36 1.07
N HIS A 458 -6.96 -17.39 2.04
CA HIS A 458 -7.70 -16.21 2.51
C HIS A 458 -6.78 -15.07 2.98
N ARG A 459 -5.59 -15.39 3.51
CA ARG A 459 -4.66 -14.39 4.03
C ARG A 459 -3.99 -13.64 2.88
N LEU A 460 -3.77 -14.31 1.75
CA LEU A 460 -3.35 -13.64 0.53
C LEU A 460 -4.45 -12.70 0.04
N GLU A 461 -5.71 -13.14 0.00
CA GLU A 461 -6.84 -12.27 -0.37
C GLU A 461 -6.93 -11.03 0.53
N GLN A 462 -6.80 -11.18 1.85
CA GLN A 462 -6.73 -10.06 2.80
C GLN A 462 -5.62 -9.09 2.47
N TYR A 463 -4.43 -9.62 2.18
CA TYR A 463 -3.27 -8.80 1.88
C TYR A 463 -3.47 -7.97 0.61
N LEU A 464 -4.12 -8.55 -0.41
CA LEU A 464 -4.43 -7.91 -1.69
C LEU A 464 -5.61 -6.93 -1.60
N MET A 465 -6.67 -7.29 -0.87
CA MET A 465 -7.94 -6.57 -0.85
C MET A 465 -7.98 -5.56 0.29
N GLY A 466 -7.22 -4.49 0.10
CA GLY A 466 -7.21 -3.37 1.04
C GLY A 466 -6.36 -3.61 2.31
N GLY A 467 -5.65 -4.73 2.37
CA GLY A 467 -4.66 -5.01 3.40
C GLY A 467 -3.35 -4.27 3.21
N LYS A 468 -2.25 -4.91 3.63
CA LYS A 468 -0.93 -4.27 3.73
C LYS A 468 -0.35 -3.81 2.38
N LEU A 469 -0.67 -4.46 1.27
CA LEU A 469 -0.19 -3.99 -0.05
C LEU A 469 -0.84 -2.68 -0.46
N PHE A 470 -2.17 -2.62 -0.36
CA PHE A 470 -2.94 -1.40 -0.62
C PHE A 470 -2.45 -0.25 0.27
N ARG A 471 -2.29 -0.51 1.57
CA ARG A 471 -1.77 0.48 2.51
C ARG A 471 -0.37 0.97 2.14
N THR A 472 0.50 0.08 1.65
CA THR A 472 1.85 0.46 1.18
C THR A 472 1.78 1.43 0.01
N ILE A 473 0.88 1.20 -0.96
CA ILE A 473 0.72 2.11 -2.11
C ILE A 473 0.05 3.41 -1.69
N LEU A 474 -0.85 3.37 -0.72
CA LEU A 474 -1.49 4.57 -0.19
C LEU A 474 -0.50 5.49 0.54
N THR A 475 0.37 4.92 1.39
CA THR A 475 1.24 5.69 2.30
C THR A 475 2.68 5.86 1.80
N ASN A 476 3.06 5.23 0.69
CA ASN A 476 4.39 5.35 0.10
C ASN A 476 4.30 5.95 -1.33
N PRO A 477 4.62 7.24 -1.49
CA PRO A 477 4.51 7.97 -2.76
C PRO A 477 5.49 7.50 -3.85
#